data_AF-A0A0A9W0N6-F1
#
_entry.id   AF-A0A0A9W0N6-F1
#
_cell.length_a   1.000
_cell.length_b   1.000
_cell.length_c   1.000
_cell.angle_alpha   90.00
_cell.angle_beta   90.00
_cell.angle_gamma   90.00
#
_symmetry.space_group_name_H-M   'P 1'
#
loop_
_entity.id
_entity.type
_entity.pdbx_description
1 polymer ?
#
loop_
_entity_poly.entity_id
_entity_poly.type
_entity_poly.pdbx_seq_one_letter_code
_entity_poly.pdbx_strand_id
1 'polypeptide(L)'
;TFLLIMLTAVVLQEFGNRSGLTGHVKIISNFFMNLLVYFTLSYYRRILLNIGDKFNSIDLNSNPEEISRRHAVLYKASKTVIRMFSIPVLGIMMATAIYISSNMMYMLGNRRMFWAQFSVSAFYLIYYIFLVSGVVIGSCSTVLKAANRVINHMVEICLTSENPKTVKIFRYHSHLYGNLEFRPLGLVVLETQFLSQYFGAIVSYVAISLDYLDYIHN
;
A
#
# COMPACT_ATOMS: atom_id res chain seq x y z
N THR A 1 9.33 -20.64 -3.54
CA THR A 1 9.39 -20.00 -2.21
C THR A 1 8.01 -19.66 -1.66
N PHE A 2 7.20 -18.87 -2.37
CA PHE A 2 5.86 -18.46 -1.95
C PHE A 2 4.90 -19.64 -1.67
N LEU A 3 4.83 -20.58 -2.62
CA LEU A 3 4.09 -21.83 -2.49
C LEU A 3 4.59 -22.67 -1.29
N LEU A 4 5.91 -22.64 -1.05
CA LEU A 4 6.55 -23.37 0.03
C LEU A 4 6.13 -22.81 1.40
N ILE A 5 6.12 -21.48 1.56
CA ILE A 5 5.67 -20.81 2.80
C ILE A 5 4.19 -21.11 3.07
N MET A 6 3.33 -21.07 2.05
CA MET A 6 1.91 -21.42 2.19
C MET A 6 1.71 -22.89 2.60
N LEU A 7 2.41 -23.82 1.92
CA LEU A 7 2.34 -25.24 2.26
C LEU A 7 2.86 -25.51 3.68
N THR A 8 3.96 -24.87 4.09
CA THR A 8 4.48 -25.00 5.46
C THR A 8 3.49 -24.47 6.49
N ALA A 9 2.82 -23.34 6.23
CA ALA A 9 1.79 -22.81 7.14
C ALA A 9 0.57 -23.74 7.27
N VAL A 10 0.10 -24.32 6.15
CA VAL A 10 -1.03 -25.27 6.14
C VAL A 10 -0.65 -26.56 6.87
N VAL A 11 0.53 -27.12 6.59
CA VAL A 11 1.02 -28.35 7.24
C VAL A 11 1.22 -28.13 8.74
N LEU A 12 1.79 -26.99 9.15
CA LEU A 12 1.94 -26.65 10.56
C LEU A 12 0.58 -26.52 11.25
N GLN A 13 -0.41 -25.91 10.58
CA GLN A 13 -1.76 -25.77 11.11
C GLN A 13 -2.44 -27.12 11.37
N GLU A 14 -2.35 -28.04 10.41
CA GLU A 14 -2.88 -29.39 10.53
C GLU A 14 -2.16 -30.19 11.63
N PHE A 15 -0.83 -30.07 11.71
CA PHE A 15 -0.05 -30.68 12.79
C PHE A 15 -0.45 -30.14 14.17
N GLY A 16 -0.63 -28.82 14.31
CA GLY A 16 -1.05 -28.18 15.55
C GLY A 16 -2.43 -28.61 16.03
N ASN A 17 -3.37 -28.78 15.08
CA ASN A 17 -4.72 -29.26 15.38
C ASN A 17 -4.71 -30.70 15.92
N ARG A 18 -3.84 -31.57 15.38
CA ARG A 18 -3.74 -32.97 15.81
C ARG A 18 -2.95 -33.17 17.11
N SER A 19 -1.96 -32.32 17.36
CA SER A 19 -1.03 -32.46 18.50
C SER A 19 -1.46 -31.71 19.76
N GLY A 20 -2.58 -30.98 19.73
CA GLY A 20 -3.00 -30.11 20.84
C GLY A 20 -2.14 -28.84 21.00
N LEU A 21 -1.16 -28.61 20.11
CA LEU A 21 -0.28 -27.43 20.10
C LEU A 21 -0.88 -26.23 19.35
N THR A 22 -2.21 -26.16 19.26
CA THR A 22 -2.95 -25.18 18.46
C THR A 22 -2.56 -23.73 18.75
N GLY A 23 -2.23 -23.39 20.00
CA GLY A 23 -1.76 -22.06 20.39
C GLY A 23 -0.41 -21.67 19.74
N HIS A 24 0.61 -22.53 19.85
CA HIS A 24 1.94 -22.28 19.29
C HIS A 24 1.91 -22.23 17.77
N VAL A 25 1.13 -23.13 17.17
CA VAL A 25 0.96 -23.20 15.72
C VAL A 25 0.25 -21.95 15.17
N LYS A 26 -0.75 -21.40 15.87
CA LYS A 26 -1.36 -20.11 15.49
C LYS A 26 -0.33 -18.98 15.45
N ILE A 27 0.59 -18.92 16.41
CA ILE A 27 1.64 -17.89 16.45
C ILE A 27 2.60 -18.06 15.26
N ILE A 28 3.05 -19.29 14.99
CA ILE A 28 3.99 -19.57 13.90
C ILE A 28 3.32 -19.32 12.53
N SER A 29 2.07 -19.73 12.33
CA SER A 29 1.33 -19.48 11.09
C SER A 29 1.09 -17.97 10.86
N ASN A 30 0.78 -17.21 11.92
CA ASN A 30 0.67 -15.75 11.84
C ASN A 30 2.02 -15.11 11.49
N PHE A 31 3.13 -15.62 12.03
CA PHE A 31 4.46 -15.15 11.67
C PHE A 31 4.76 -15.38 10.18
N PHE A 32 4.53 -16.59 9.66
CA PHE A 32 4.75 -16.90 8.25
C PHE A 32 3.84 -16.09 7.31
N MET A 33 2.58 -15.88 7.68
CA MET A 33 1.68 -15.03 6.89
C MET A 33 2.15 -13.57 6.85
N ASN A 34 2.59 -13.02 7.98
CA ASN A 34 3.15 -11.66 8.01
C ASN A 34 4.43 -11.55 7.18
N LEU A 35 5.30 -12.56 7.24
CA LEU A 35 6.51 -12.64 6.43
C LEU A 35 6.17 -12.68 4.93
N LEU A 36 5.14 -13.44 4.56
CA LEU A 36 4.65 -13.56 3.20
C LEU A 36 4.14 -12.22 2.67
N VAL A 37 3.27 -11.55 3.44
CA VAL A 37 2.75 -10.23 3.12
C VAL A 37 3.91 -9.23 2.95
N TYR A 38 4.87 -9.23 3.87
CA TYR A 38 6.05 -8.37 3.79
C TYR A 38 6.87 -8.60 2.52
N PHE A 39 7.19 -9.85 2.19
CA PHE A 39 7.95 -10.17 0.97
C PHE A 39 7.19 -9.81 -0.30
N THR A 40 5.88 -10.02 -0.30
CA THR A 40 4.98 -9.64 -1.41
C THR A 40 5.08 -8.16 -1.67
N LEU A 41 4.80 -7.35 -0.65
CA LEU A 41 4.84 -5.89 -0.76
C LEU A 41 6.24 -5.39 -1.12
N SER A 42 7.28 -6.00 -0.58
CA SER A 42 8.67 -5.66 -0.88
C SER A 42 9.06 -5.96 -2.34
N TYR A 43 8.60 -7.09 -2.88
CA TYR A 43 8.79 -7.43 -4.30
C TYR A 43 8.11 -6.40 -5.21
N TYR A 44 6.86 -6.14 -4.91
CA TYR A 44 6.00 -5.21 -5.62
C TYR A 44 6.50 -3.74 -5.53
N ARG A 45 7.04 -3.31 -4.38
CA ARG A 45 7.76 -2.05 -4.21
C ARG A 45 8.94 -1.94 -5.17
N ARG A 46 9.75 -3.00 -5.32
CA ARG A 46 10.87 -3.00 -6.27
C ARG A 46 10.41 -2.82 -7.71
N ILE A 47 9.30 -3.44 -8.11
CA ILE A 47 8.70 -3.23 -9.44
C ILE A 47 8.29 -1.77 -9.62
N LEU A 48 7.57 -1.18 -8.65
CA LEU A 48 7.14 0.21 -8.71
C LEU A 48 8.34 1.16 -8.79
N LEU A 49 9.36 0.98 -7.95
CA LEU A 49 10.57 1.81 -7.99
C LEU A 49 11.28 1.71 -9.35
N ASN A 50 11.43 0.51 -9.91
CA ASN A 50 12.02 0.33 -11.25
C ASN A 50 11.18 1.00 -12.35
N ILE A 51 9.85 0.98 -12.24
CA ILE A 51 8.99 1.75 -13.16
C ILE A 51 9.23 3.25 -13.00
N GLY A 52 9.33 3.74 -11.76
CA GLY A 52 9.68 5.13 -11.46
C GLY A 52 11.03 5.53 -12.06
N ASP A 53 12.05 4.68 -11.92
CA ASP A 53 13.38 4.89 -12.50
C ASP A 53 13.32 4.94 -14.04
N LYS A 54 12.49 4.10 -14.67
CA LYS A 54 12.26 4.13 -16.12
C LYS A 54 11.52 5.38 -16.60
N PHE A 55 10.61 5.95 -15.81
CA PHE A 55 10.06 7.28 -16.10
C PHE A 55 11.13 8.36 -15.95
N ASN A 56 11.99 8.22 -14.95
CA ASN A 56 13.05 9.19 -14.68
C ASN A 56 14.11 9.23 -15.79
N SER A 57 14.37 8.09 -16.45
CA SER A 57 15.33 7.94 -17.54
C SER A 57 14.78 8.28 -18.94
N ILE A 58 13.53 8.73 -19.06
CA ILE A 58 13.04 9.28 -20.32
C ILE A 58 13.80 10.57 -20.61
N ASP A 59 14.56 10.59 -21.71
CA ASP A 59 15.18 11.80 -22.23
C ASP A 59 14.08 12.75 -22.73
N LEU A 60 13.88 13.84 -22.01
CA LEU A 60 12.85 14.84 -22.27
C LEU A 60 13.15 15.69 -23.50
N ASN A 61 14.38 15.63 -24.03
CA ASN A 61 14.82 16.33 -25.24
C ASN A 61 14.73 15.47 -26.50
N SER A 62 14.31 14.21 -26.38
CA SER A 62 14.15 13.29 -27.50
C SER A 62 12.91 13.62 -28.36
N ASN A 63 12.71 12.88 -29.45
CA ASN A 63 11.58 13.10 -30.36
C ASN A 63 10.24 13.01 -29.59
N PRO A 64 9.33 14.00 -29.73
CA PRO A 64 7.97 13.97 -29.17
C PRO A 64 7.21 12.65 -29.33
N GLU A 65 7.30 12.01 -30.50
CA GLU A 65 6.63 10.72 -30.77
C GLU A 65 7.22 9.59 -29.91
N GLU A 66 8.53 9.64 -29.65
CA GLU A 66 9.21 8.67 -28.82
C GLU A 66 8.90 8.86 -27.33
N ILE A 67 8.92 10.11 -26.84
CA ILE A 67 8.52 10.45 -25.46
C ILE A 67 7.10 9.95 -25.20
N SER A 68 6.19 10.28 -26.12
CA SER A 68 4.79 9.83 -26.13
C SER A 68 4.67 8.30 -26.05
N ARG A 69 5.40 7.57 -26.91
CA ARG A 69 5.38 6.10 -26.93
C ARG A 69 5.90 5.49 -25.62
N ARG A 70 7.04 5.99 -25.12
CA ARG A 70 7.65 5.50 -23.87
C ARG A 70 6.73 5.77 -22.66
N HIS A 71 6.15 6.98 -22.59
CA HIS A 71 5.18 7.33 -21.57
C HIS A 71 3.96 6.41 -21.61
N ALA A 72 3.38 6.13 -22.78
CA ALA A 72 2.22 5.26 -22.92
C ALA A 72 2.47 3.82 -22.40
N VAL A 73 3.63 3.25 -22.73
CA VAL A 73 4.02 1.91 -22.27
C VAL A 73 4.17 1.88 -20.76
N LEU A 74 4.89 2.87 -20.20
CA LEU A 74 5.13 2.95 -18.76
C LEU A 74 3.84 3.26 -18.00
N TYR A 75 2.96 4.09 -18.54
CA TYR A 75 1.64 4.36 -17.97
C TYR A 75 0.79 3.10 -17.89
N LYS A 76 0.73 2.31 -18.98
CA LYS A 76 0.00 1.03 -19.00
C LYS A 76 0.58 0.05 -17.98
N ALA A 77 1.92 -0.01 -17.86
CA ALA A 77 2.59 -0.84 -16.86
C ALA A 77 2.24 -0.39 -15.44
N SER A 78 2.37 0.91 -15.13
CA SER A 78 1.98 1.50 -13.85
C SER A 78 0.55 1.16 -13.48
N LYS A 79 -0.40 1.40 -14.38
CA LYS A 79 -1.83 1.12 -14.15
C LYS A 79 -2.08 -0.35 -13.84
N THR A 80 -1.38 -1.25 -14.51
CA THR A 80 -1.49 -2.70 -14.30
C THR A 80 -0.95 -3.09 -12.92
N VAL A 81 0.25 -2.62 -12.57
CA VAL A 81 0.86 -2.90 -11.26
C VAL A 81 0.03 -2.31 -10.13
N ILE A 82 -0.46 -1.08 -10.29
CA ILE A 82 -1.36 -0.40 -9.36
C ILE A 82 -2.64 -1.22 -9.12
N ARG A 83 -3.25 -1.75 -10.18
CA ARG A 83 -4.43 -2.63 -10.06
C ARG A 83 -4.11 -3.91 -9.31
N MET A 84 -2.98 -4.58 -9.62
CA MET A 84 -2.57 -5.77 -8.89
C MET A 84 -2.32 -5.49 -7.40
N PHE A 85 -1.82 -4.30 -7.09
CA PHE A 85 -1.58 -3.83 -5.72
C PHE A 85 -2.83 -3.44 -4.96
N SER A 86 -3.88 -2.98 -5.66
CA SER A 86 -5.06 -2.40 -5.04
C SER A 86 -5.75 -3.34 -4.05
N ILE A 87 -5.96 -4.61 -4.44
CA ILE A 87 -6.66 -5.59 -3.62
C ILE A 87 -5.83 -5.96 -2.37
N PRO A 88 -4.55 -6.35 -2.47
CA PRO A 88 -3.73 -6.61 -1.29
C PRO A 88 -3.65 -5.45 -0.31
N VAL A 89 -3.50 -4.22 -0.81
CA VAL A 89 -3.37 -3.03 0.05
C VAL A 89 -4.66 -2.77 0.81
N LEU A 90 -5.79 -2.81 0.11
CA LEU A 90 -7.09 -2.66 0.76
C LEU A 90 -7.32 -3.76 1.79
N GLY A 91 -6.98 -5.01 1.46
CA GLY A 91 -7.06 -6.14 2.38
C GLY A 91 -6.23 -5.94 3.65
N ILE A 92 -5.01 -5.42 3.52
CA ILE A 92 -4.14 -5.10 4.67
C ILE A 92 -4.71 -3.96 5.49
N MET A 93 -5.20 -2.90 4.85
CA MET A 93 -5.82 -1.77 5.56
C MET A 93 -7.06 -2.22 6.34
N MET A 94 -7.94 -3.01 5.73
CA MET A 94 -9.12 -3.57 6.40
C MET A 94 -8.73 -4.52 7.54
N ALA A 95 -7.78 -5.43 7.30
CA ALA A 95 -7.30 -6.36 8.33
C ALA A 95 -6.68 -5.62 9.52
N THR A 96 -5.93 -4.56 9.25
CA THR A 96 -5.32 -3.70 10.28
C THR A 96 -6.42 -3.01 11.10
N ALA A 97 -7.41 -2.41 10.45
CA ALA A 97 -8.54 -1.77 11.13
C ALA A 97 -9.33 -2.77 12.00
N ILE A 98 -9.64 -3.96 11.48
CA ILE A 98 -10.34 -5.03 12.22
C ILE A 98 -9.49 -5.51 13.40
N TYR A 99 -8.19 -5.71 13.19
CA TYR A 99 -7.26 -6.19 14.22
C TYR A 99 -7.16 -5.19 15.37
N ILE A 100 -7.03 -3.89 15.06
CA ILE A 100 -7.00 -2.83 16.08
C ILE A 100 -8.32 -2.82 16.86
N SER A 101 -9.45 -2.80 16.15
CA SER A 101 -10.78 -2.76 16.77
C SER A 101 -11.01 -3.96 17.69
N SER A 102 -10.63 -5.16 17.25
CA SER A 102 -10.80 -6.41 18.01
C SER A 102 -9.89 -6.46 19.24
N ASN A 103 -8.63 -6.04 19.12
CA ASN A 103 -7.71 -6.04 20.27
C ASN A 103 -8.09 -4.99 21.30
N MET A 104 -8.58 -3.81 20.89
CA MET A 104 -9.05 -2.81 21.85
C MET A 104 -10.27 -3.33 22.62
N MET A 105 -11.27 -3.92 21.94
CA MET A 105 -12.40 -4.57 22.62
C MET A 105 -11.95 -5.67 23.59
N TYR A 106 -10.96 -6.48 23.21
CA TYR A 106 -10.45 -7.53 24.08
C TYR A 106 -9.74 -6.97 25.32
N MET A 107 -9.00 -5.87 25.17
CA MET A 107 -8.38 -5.16 26.29
C MET A 107 -9.43 -4.59 27.27
N LEU A 108 -10.61 -4.17 26.79
CA LEU A 108 -11.72 -3.75 27.66
C LEU A 108 -12.14 -4.87 28.63
N GLY A 109 -12.02 -6.13 28.21
CA GLY A 109 -12.52 -7.29 28.97
C GLY A 109 -11.53 -7.89 29.98
N ASN A 110 -10.24 -7.51 29.97
CA ASN A 110 -9.23 -8.23 30.77
C ASN A 110 -8.10 -7.35 31.33
N ARG A 111 -8.38 -6.69 32.46
CA ARG A 111 -7.49 -5.73 33.15
C ARG A 111 -6.12 -6.30 33.55
N ARG A 112 -6.03 -7.61 33.87
CA ARG A 112 -4.78 -8.23 34.36
C ARG A 112 -3.74 -8.44 33.26
N MET A 113 -4.17 -8.62 32.02
CA MET A 113 -3.26 -8.77 30.87
C MET A 113 -3.17 -7.52 30.01
N PHE A 114 -3.84 -6.43 30.42
CA PHE A 114 -3.98 -5.20 29.65
C PHE A 114 -2.64 -4.70 29.09
N TRP A 115 -1.64 -4.49 29.94
CA TRP A 115 -0.35 -3.93 29.52
C TRP A 115 0.44 -4.82 28.55
N ALA A 116 0.43 -6.14 28.77
CA ALA A 116 1.12 -7.09 27.90
C ALA A 116 0.42 -7.21 26.54
N GLN A 117 -0.92 -7.26 26.53
CA GLN A 117 -1.73 -7.27 25.31
C GLN A 117 -1.60 -5.95 24.56
N PHE A 118 -1.57 -4.83 25.28
CA PHE A 118 -1.39 -3.48 24.74
C PHE A 118 -0.04 -3.34 24.04
N SER A 119 1.06 -3.77 24.67
CA SER A 119 2.38 -3.70 24.04
C SER A 119 2.49 -4.54 22.76
N VAL A 120 1.91 -5.74 22.75
CA VAL A 120 1.90 -6.61 21.56
C VAL A 120 1.06 -5.99 20.45
N SER A 121 -0.13 -5.48 20.79
CA SER A 121 -1.01 -4.83 19.83
C SER A 121 -0.42 -3.55 19.26
N ALA A 122 0.23 -2.74 20.10
CA ALA A 122 0.94 -1.53 19.69
C ALA A 122 2.11 -1.86 18.75
N PHE A 123 2.86 -2.93 19.02
CA PHE A 123 3.92 -3.40 18.12
C PHE A 123 3.35 -3.78 16.74
N TYR A 124 2.30 -4.60 16.69
CA TYR A 124 1.65 -4.97 15.42
C TYR A 124 1.06 -3.75 14.71
N LEU A 125 0.49 -2.81 15.46
CA LEU A 125 -0.04 -1.57 14.93
C LEU A 125 1.04 -0.75 14.22
N ILE A 126 2.17 -0.51 14.90
CA ILE A 126 3.31 0.20 14.33
C ILE A 126 3.84 -0.54 13.10
N TYR A 127 3.94 -1.87 13.20
CA TYR A 127 4.38 -2.72 12.08
C TYR A 127 3.49 -2.55 10.84
N TYR A 128 2.16 -2.66 10.99
CA TYR A 128 1.23 -2.52 9.87
C TYR A 128 1.18 -1.09 9.33
N ILE A 129 1.26 -0.08 10.20
CA ILE A 129 1.38 1.32 9.76
C ILE A 129 2.65 1.48 8.94
N PHE A 130 3.81 1.04 9.40
CA PHE A 130 5.06 1.16 8.67
C PHE A 130 5.01 0.41 7.33
N LEU A 131 4.39 -0.76 7.30
CA LEU A 131 4.19 -1.56 6.10
C LEU A 131 3.33 -0.82 5.06
N VAL A 132 2.17 -0.28 5.45
CA VAL A 132 1.26 0.46 4.56
C VAL A 132 1.88 1.81 4.13
N SER A 133 2.48 2.54 5.06
CA SER A 133 3.05 3.87 4.83
C SER A 133 4.32 3.81 3.98
N GLY A 134 5.31 3.04 4.44
CA GLY A 134 6.64 3.05 3.88
C GLY A 134 6.74 2.25 2.59
N VAL A 135 6.09 1.08 2.53
CA VAL A 135 6.24 0.18 1.37
C VAL A 135 5.26 0.52 0.27
N VAL A 136 4.00 0.82 0.60
CA VAL A 136 2.95 1.03 -0.38
C VAL A 136 2.90 2.50 -0.81
N ILE A 137 2.56 3.40 0.13
CA ILE A 137 2.29 4.81 -0.19
C ILE A 137 3.57 5.51 -0.69
N GLY A 138 4.72 5.26 -0.06
CA GLY A 138 6.00 5.80 -0.52
C GLY A 138 6.35 5.41 -1.96
N SER A 139 6.24 4.12 -2.30
CA SER A 139 6.57 3.62 -3.64
C SER A 139 5.60 4.11 -4.71
N CYS A 140 4.30 4.13 -4.40
CA CYS A 140 3.28 4.68 -5.28
C CYS A 140 3.55 6.17 -5.53
N SER A 141 3.78 6.96 -4.48
CA SER A 141 4.11 8.39 -4.58
C SER A 141 5.29 8.64 -5.52
N THR A 142 6.36 7.83 -5.47
CA THR A 142 7.51 7.98 -6.38
C THR A 142 7.10 7.80 -7.85
N VAL A 143 6.30 6.77 -8.16
CA VAL A 143 5.81 6.52 -9.53
C VAL A 143 4.90 7.65 -9.99
N LEU A 144 4.00 8.11 -9.13
CA LEU A 144 3.07 9.21 -9.44
C LEU A 144 3.82 10.50 -9.76
N LYS A 145 4.81 10.88 -8.92
CA LYS A 145 5.64 12.06 -9.16
C LYS A 145 6.44 11.96 -10.46
N ALA A 146 7.04 10.81 -10.74
CA ALA A 146 7.82 10.60 -11.97
C ALA A 146 6.93 10.65 -13.22
N ALA A 147 5.73 10.05 -13.18
CA ALA A 147 4.76 10.12 -14.28
C ALA A 147 4.27 11.56 -14.52
N ASN A 148 3.88 12.27 -13.45
CA ASN A 148 3.41 13.65 -13.55
C ASN A 148 4.47 14.60 -14.10
N ARG A 149 5.76 14.39 -13.77
CA ARG A 149 6.88 15.15 -14.37
C ARG A 149 6.90 15.04 -15.89
N VAL A 150 6.73 13.83 -16.42
CA VAL A 150 6.73 13.59 -17.88
C VAL A 150 5.50 14.21 -18.53
N ILE A 151 4.33 14.10 -17.90
CA ILE A 151 3.09 14.74 -18.38
C ILE A 151 3.26 16.26 -18.44
N ASN A 152 3.78 16.89 -17.38
CA ASN A 152 3.99 18.34 -17.34
C ASN A 152 4.93 18.80 -18.46
N HIS A 153 6.02 18.06 -18.70
CA HIS A 153 6.94 18.35 -19.81
C HIS A 153 6.27 18.20 -21.19
N MET A 154 5.45 17.15 -21.37
CA MET A 154 4.68 16.96 -22.61
C MET A 154 3.67 18.10 -22.85
N VAL A 155 3.07 18.64 -21.78
CA VAL A 155 2.20 19.81 -21.85
C VAL A 155 2.99 21.06 -22.24
N GLU A 156 4.17 21.26 -21.67
CA GLU A 156 5.06 22.38 -22.02
C GLU A 156 5.48 22.35 -23.50
N ILE A 157 5.90 21.19 -24.01
CA ILE A 157 6.18 21.00 -25.45
C ILE A 157 4.92 21.31 -26.28
N CYS A 158 3.74 20.87 -25.84
CA CYS A 158 2.50 21.12 -26.57
C CYS A 158 2.13 22.62 -26.62
N LEU A 159 2.43 23.39 -25.57
CA LEU A 159 2.15 24.82 -25.51
C LEU A 159 3.15 25.65 -26.33
N THR A 160 4.37 25.15 -26.50
CA THR A 160 5.47 25.85 -27.20
C THR A 160 5.66 25.40 -28.64
N SER A 161 5.09 24.26 -29.05
CA SER A 161 5.27 23.72 -30.39
C SER A 161 4.35 24.39 -31.41
N GLU A 162 4.95 24.98 -32.45
CA GLU A 162 4.23 25.47 -33.64
C GLU A 162 3.79 24.34 -34.58
N ASN A 163 4.25 23.10 -34.35
CA ASN A 163 3.91 21.96 -35.21
C ASN A 163 2.53 21.37 -34.82
N PRO A 164 1.50 21.50 -35.69
CA PRO A 164 0.15 21.06 -35.38
C PRO A 164 0.04 19.53 -35.17
N LYS A 165 0.93 18.74 -35.77
CA LYS A 165 0.98 17.28 -35.58
C LYS A 165 1.40 16.93 -34.15
N THR A 166 2.43 17.61 -33.64
CA THR A 166 2.94 17.45 -32.27
C THR A 166 1.89 17.85 -31.24
N VAL A 167 1.23 18.99 -31.45
CA VAL A 167 0.14 19.48 -30.59
C VAL A 167 -1.01 18.47 -30.54
N LYS A 168 -1.40 17.87 -31.69
CA LYS A 168 -2.49 16.89 -31.74
C LYS A 168 -2.15 15.60 -30.98
N ILE A 169 -0.93 15.10 -31.09
CA ILE A 169 -0.47 13.90 -30.38
C ILE A 169 -0.50 14.13 -28.87
N PHE A 170 0.04 15.26 -28.40
CA PHE A 170 0.09 15.56 -26.97
C PHE A 170 -1.25 15.95 -26.37
N ARG A 171 -2.14 16.65 -27.11
CA ARG A 171 -3.52 16.87 -26.65
C ARG A 171 -4.28 15.56 -26.48
N TYR A 172 -4.17 14.66 -27.44
CA TYR A 172 -4.82 13.35 -27.34
C TYR A 172 -4.31 12.55 -26.13
N HIS A 173 -2.99 12.59 -25.89
CA HIS A 173 -2.37 11.86 -24.79
C HIS A 173 -2.54 12.51 -23.42
N SER A 174 -2.50 13.82 -23.30
CA SER A 174 -2.82 14.51 -22.04
C SER A 174 -4.27 14.27 -21.60
N HIS A 175 -5.22 14.20 -22.54
CA HIS A 175 -6.61 13.84 -22.22
C HIS A 175 -6.77 12.37 -21.79
N LEU A 176 -6.02 11.45 -22.40
CA LEU A 176 -6.08 10.02 -22.08
C LEU A 176 -5.33 9.66 -20.80
N TYR A 177 -4.24 10.37 -20.54
CA TYR A 177 -3.38 10.18 -19.39
C TYR A 177 -3.63 11.31 -18.40
N GLY A 178 -4.86 11.37 -17.87
CA GLY A 178 -5.12 12.14 -16.66
C GLY A 178 -4.16 11.72 -15.55
N ASN A 179 -4.05 12.57 -14.52
CA ASN A 179 -3.13 12.35 -13.39
C ASN A 179 -3.23 10.89 -12.93
N LEU A 180 -2.07 10.22 -12.95
CA LEU A 180 -1.97 8.85 -12.49
C LEU A 180 -2.31 8.91 -11.00
N GLU A 181 -3.35 8.18 -10.59
CA GLU A 181 -3.81 8.17 -9.20
C GLU A 181 -3.79 6.74 -8.70
N PHE A 182 -3.26 6.55 -7.49
CA PHE A 182 -3.30 5.27 -6.83
C PHE A 182 -4.63 5.13 -6.10
N ARG A 183 -5.64 4.59 -6.78
CA ARG A 183 -6.97 4.31 -6.19
C ARG A 183 -7.21 2.81 -6.02
N PRO A 184 -7.03 2.23 -4.82
CA PRO A 184 -7.39 0.84 -4.59
C PRO A 184 -8.88 0.61 -4.86
N LEU A 185 -9.20 -0.23 -5.84
CA LEU A 185 -10.58 -0.52 -6.28
C LEU A 185 -11.43 0.72 -6.60
N GLY A 186 -10.81 1.87 -6.86
CA GLY A 186 -11.54 3.13 -7.08
C GLY A 186 -12.11 3.78 -5.82
N LEU A 187 -11.89 3.21 -4.62
CA LEU A 187 -12.53 3.63 -3.38
C LEU A 187 -11.92 4.91 -2.79
N VAL A 188 -10.59 4.92 -2.64
CA VAL A 188 -9.88 6.05 -2.01
C VAL A 188 -8.62 6.36 -2.77
N VAL A 189 -8.24 7.63 -2.88
CA VAL A 189 -6.93 8.00 -3.41
C VAL A 189 -5.91 7.84 -2.28
N LEU A 190 -4.95 6.95 -2.47
CA LEU A 190 -3.87 6.73 -1.52
C LEU A 190 -2.76 7.77 -1.72
N GLU A 191 -3.03 8.95 -1.19
CA GLU A 191 -2.08 10.05 -1.07
C GLU A 191 -1.43 10.08 0.32
N THR A 192 -0.38 10.88 0.47
CA THR A 192 0.25 11.11 1.78
C THR A 192 -0.75 11.68 2.80
N GLN A 193 -1.77 12.42 2.34
CA GLN A 193 -2.87 12.91 3.18
C GLN A 193 -3.78 11.79 3.69
N PHE A 194 -3.99 10.74 2.90
CA PHE A 194 -4.76 9.58 3.35
C PHE A 194 -4.08 8.92 4.55
N LEU A 195 -2.74 8.91 4.58
CA LEU A 195 -1.98 8.35 5.69
C LEU A 195 -2.24 9.10 7.00
N SER A 196 -2.25 10.43 6.98
CA SER A 196 -2.52 11.21 8.19
C SER A 196 -3.95 11.02 8.68
N GLN A 197 -4.92 10.90 7.77
CA GLN A 197 -6.31 10.56 8.12
C GLN A 197 -6.42 9.17 8.73
N TYR A 198 -5.78 8.17 8.11
CA TYR A 198 -5.77 6.80 8.59
C TYR A 198 -5.10 6.68 9.97
N PHE A 199 -3.95 7.33 10.16
CA PHE A 199 -3.27 7.39 11.45
C PHE A 199 -4.11 8.13 12.50
N GLY A 200 -4.69 9.28 12.14
CA GLY A 200 -5.57 10.06 13.02
C GLY A 200 -6.78 9.26 13.47
N ALA A 201 -7.41 8.49 12.58
CA ALA A 201 -8.54 7.62 12.92
C ALA A 201 -8.14 6.53 13.93
N ILE A 202 -6.98 5.90 13.74
CA ILE A 202 -6.43 4.90 14.67
C ILE A 202 -6.19 5.52 16.05
N VAL A 203 -5.46 6.64 16.10
CA VAL A 203 -5.12 7.30 17.37
C VAL A 203 -6.38 7.76 18.10
N SER A 204 -7.33 8.37 17.38
CA SER A 204 -8.60 8.81 17.96
C SER A 204 -9.40 7.64 18.53
N TYR A 205 -9.46 6.52 17.80
CA TYR A 205 -10.15 5.32 18.27
C TYR A 205 -9.49 4.73 19.52
N VAL A 206 -8.16 4.67 19.56
CA VAL A 206 -7.41 4.22 20.76
C VAL A 206 -7.68 5.15 21.94
N ALA A 207 -7.63 6.46 21.75
CA ALA A 207 -7.89 7.43 22.80
C ALA A 207 -9.31 7.28 23.39
N ILE A 208 -10.35 7.25 22.53
CA ILE A 208 -11.74 7.05 22.95
C ILE A 208 -11.90 5.72 23.71
N SER A 209 -11.22 4.67 23.27
CA SER A 209 -11.28 3.35 23.93
C SER A 209 -10.65 3.38 25.33
N LEU A 210 -9.56 4.14 25.51
CA LEU A 210 -8.91 4.32 26.81
C LEU A 210 -9.75 5.20 27.75
N ASP A 211 -10.34 6.28 27.25
CA ASP A 211 -11.24 7.12 28.04
C ASP A 211 -12.49 6.34 28.49
N TYR A 212 -13.06 5.52 27.60
CA TYR A 212 -14.20 4.65 27.93
C TYR A 212 -13.83 3.57 28.96
N LEU A 213 -12.61 3.04 28.91
CA LEU A 213 -12.07 2.14 29.94
C LEU A 213 -12.01 2.82 31.30
N ASP A 214 -11.49 4.04 31.33
CA ASP A 214 -11.36 4.81 32.56
C ASP A 214 -12.74 5.08 33.17
N TYR A 215 -13.72 5.46 32.34
CA TYR A 215 -15.11 5.67 32.75
C TYR A 215 -15.80 4.41 33.30
N ILE A 216 -15.51 3.22 32.77
CA ILE A 216 -16.08 1.97 33.31
C ILE A 216 -15.45 1.59 34.64
N HIS A 217 -14.20 2.01 34.89
CA HIS A 217 -13.41 1.56 36.02
C HIS A 217 -13.38 2.53 37.22
N ASN A 218 -13.67 3.80 37.00
CA ASN A 218 -13.72 4.86 38.01
C ASN A 218 -15.13 5.44 38.11
#